data_AF-A0A930UPP5-F1
#
_entry.id   AF-A0A930UPP5-F1
#
_cell.length_a   1.000
_cell.length_b   1.000
_cell.length_c   1.000
_cell.angle_alpha   90.00
_cell.angle_beta   90.00
_cell.angle_gamma   90.00
#
_symmetry.space_group_name_H-M   'P 1'
#
loop_
_entity.id
_entity.type
_entity.pdbx_description
1 polymer ?
#
loop_
_entity_poly.entity_id
_entity_poly.type
_entity_poly.pdbx_seq_one_letter_code
_entity_poly.pdbx_strand_id
1 'polypeptide(L)'
;MNKANTQKLLSKWLHAAFENRAKGKEREASKYARRVLDALPDQPDALHLLATIALEQGRQSLAIERYRRLLARHPRIPVAHNNLGNLLQERADYAGAIECYQRALALDGDYVSAWMNLGHALVFSGQLHKARECLEKALGLAPDDPEIHAKLSAVMIETEGSKDALAHAMRAVEIAPDSADYWTNLGSLRSTVGEFEAAHRCYRRALSLDPGFAKAALLLTKARRFGDEGDDIDDIARVKKAADLGLGDANRARDLHLALGKIHDDRGQWEEAFSHFERANASRAEAALKGVESSLDLMRRIRKTFTPSWLHRRSKAPKAWGVDDPTPVFIVGMPRSGTSLVEQLLCAHPEVYGAGELREIDRLAWGEGEAIAKGELGYPERLEELDPERCAQMGKDYLDFLRARSPDAKRITDKLPGNYLHLGLIAAILPRARIIYCRRHPEDIAISIYFTDFWFGHEYSYDLAAIGHHIRGMYSLMEHWQSMIGERILCVDYENLVQDPEPWVKAMLDHIDLPWNDACLRPHEVERSVRTASVWQVRQPIYGHSSGRARHYHRFLEPMRQALGVDGGQGSQAPADEERGSDSIST
;
A
#
# COMPACT_ATOMS: atom_id res chain seq x y z
N MET A 1 34.19 29.39 -44.18
CA MET A 1 32.77 29.65 -44.55
C MET A 1 32.29 30.89 -43.82
N ASN A 2 31.63 31.84 -44.51
CA ASN A 2 31.02 33.00 -43.87
C ASN A 2 29.88 32.56 -42.91
N LYS A 3 29.65 33.26 -41.79
CA LYS A 3 28.67 32.92 -40.73
C LYS A 3 27.28 32.58 -41.29
N ALA A 4 26.82 33.30 -42.32
CA ALA A 4 25.53 33.05 -42.98
C ALA A 4 25.44 31.66 -43.66
N ASN A 5 26.53 31.17 -44.26
CA ASN A 5 26.57 29.85 -44.89
C ASN A 5 26.60 28.71 -43.85
N THR A 6 27.27 28.93 -42.72
CA THR A 6 27.28 27.98 -41.60
C THR A 6 25.89 27.86 -40.97
N GLN A 7 25.20 28.98 -40.73
CA GLN A 7 23.85 28.99 -40.16
C GLN A 7 22.82 28.31 -41.06
N LYS A 8 22.89 28.56 -42.39
CA LYS A 8 22.03 27.89 -43.37
C LYS A 8 22.29 26.38 -43.44
N LEU A 9 23.54 25.94 -43.28
CA LEU A 9 23.90 24.53 -43.27
C LEU A 9 23.43 23.82 -41.98
N LEU A 10 23.61 24.46 -40.81
CA LEU A 10 23.12 23.95 -39.52
C LEU A 10 21.60 23.79 -39.53
N SER A 11 20.87 24.78 -40.05
CA SER A 11 19.42 24.70 -40.20
C SER A 11 18.99 23.54 -41.11
N LYS A 12 19.69 23.31 -42.24
CA LYS A 12 19.44 22.15 -43.11
C LYS A 12 19.66 20.82 -42.40
N TRP A 13 20.75 20.68 -41.64
CA TRP A 13 21.00 19.44 -40.90
C TRP A 13 19.98 19.22 -39.80
N LEU A 14 19.60 20.26 -39.07
CA LEU A 14 18.58 20.14 -38.04
C LEU A 14 17.22 19.75 -38.63
N HIS A 15 16.81 20.36 -39.74
CA HIS A 15 15.59 19.99 -40.45
C HIS A 15 15.63 18.53 -40.91
N ALA A 16 16.75 18.10 -41.53
CA ALA A 16 16.94 16.71 -41.92
C ALA A 16 16.90 15.74 -40.71
N ALA A 17 17.38 16.18 -39.54
CA ALA A 17 17.33 15.37 -38.32
C ALA A 17 15.88 15.12 -37.88
N PHE A 18 15.05 16.16 -37.83
CA PHE A 18 13.64 16.05 -37.48
C PHE A 18 12.82 15.29 -38.54
N GLU A 19 13.07 15.54 -39.83
CA GLU A 19 12.39 14.84 -40.92
C GLU A 19 12.67 13.33 -40.89
N ASN A 20 13.93 12.93 -40.64
CA ASN A 20 14.27 11.52 -40.52
C ASN A 20 13.64 10.89 -39.27
N ARG A 21 13.52 11.63 -38.16
CA ARG A 21 12.80 11.14 -36.97
C ARG A 21 11.31 10.91 -37.26
N ALA A 22 10.65 11.87 -37.92
CA ALA A 22 9.24 11.72 -38.31
C ALA A 22 9.00 10.49 -39.21
N LYS A 23 10.03 10.05 -39.95
CA LYS A 23 10.02 8.85 -40.81
C LYS A 23 10.47 7.57 -40.09
N GLY A 24 10.71 7.60 -38.77
CA GLY A 24 11.23 6.46 -38.00
C GLY A 24 12.69 6.11 -38.30
N LYS A 25 13.43 6.94 -39.04
CA LYS A 25 14.83 6.72 -39.42
C LYS A 25 15.78 7.25 -38.35
N GLU A 26 15.73 6.68 -37.15
CA GLU A 26 16.48 7.14 -35.96
C GLU A 26 17.99 7.26 -36.16
N ARG A 27 18.59 6.31 -36.91
CA ARG A 27 20.04 6.32 -37.18
C ARG A 27 20.44 7.57 -37.97
N GLU A 28 19.67 7.91 -39.00
CA GLU A 28 19.91 9.11 -39.82
C GLU A 28 19.56 10.38 -39.05
N ALA A 29 18.47 10.38 -38.28
CA ALA A 29 18.12 11.50 -37.39
C ALA A 29 19.27 11.81 -36.40
N SER A 30 19.79 10.78 -35.73
CA SER A 30 20.90 10.90 -34.79
C SER A 30 22.21 11.35 -35.44
N LYS A 31 22.43 10.96 -36.70
CA LYS A 31 23.62 11.35 -37.47
C LYS A 31 23.58 12.82 -37.82
N TYR A 32 22.44 13.33 -38.31
CA TYR A 32 22.28 14.75 -38.59
C TYR A 32 22.31 15.60 -37.31
N ALA A 33 21.67 15.15 -36.23
CA ALA A 33 21.74 15.83 -34.94
C ALA A 33 23.17 15.91 -34.40
N ARG A 34 23.96 14.82 -34.50
CA ARG A 34 25.39 14.84 -34.12
C ARG A 34 26.21 15.81 -34.96
N ARG A 35 25.98 15.88 -36.28
CA ARG A 35 26.64 16.90 -37.14
C ARG A 35 26.33 18.33 -36.72
N VAL A 36 25.10 18.59 -36.25
CA VAL A 36 24.75 19.90 -35.67
C VAL A 36 25.57 20.15 -34.40
N LEU A 37 25.70 19.16 -33.52
CA LEU A 37 26.46 19.29 -32.27
C LEU A 37 27.99 19.36 -32.48
N ASP A 38 28.54 18.72 -33.50
CA ASP A 38 29.98 18.83 -33.83
C ASP A 38 30.34 20.28 -34.20
N ALA A 39 29.42 20.99 -34.84
CA ALA A 39 29.59 22.39 -35.24
C ALA A 39 29.06 23.38 -34.19
N LEU A 40 28.06 23.00 -33.38
CA LEU A 40 27.48 23.80 -32.30
C LEU A 40 27.14 22.91 -31.10
N PRO A 41 28.10 22.66 -30.19
CA PRO A 41 27.99 21.63 -29.14
C PRO A 41 26.80 21.75 -28.19
N ASP A 42 26.28 22.96 -28.01
CA ASP A 42 25.18 23.25 -27.10
C ASP A 42 23.92 23.70 -27.85
N GLN A 43 23.69 23.22 -29.09
CA GLN A 43 22.44 23.51 -29.81
C GLN A 43 21.26 22.77 -29.15
N PRO A 44 20.21 23.48 -28.70
CA PRO A 44 19.19 22.91 -27.83
C PRO A 44 18.31 21.84 -28.49
N ASP A 45 17.88 22.07 -29.73
CA ASP A 45 16.99 21.16 -30.47
C ASP A 45 17.66 19.82 -30.78
N ALA A 46 18.95 19.84 -31.14
CA ALA A 46 19.75 18.66 -31.44
C ALA A 46 20.06 17.86 -30.17
N LEU A 47 20.35 18.54 -29.04
CA LEU A 47 20.48 17.89 -27.73
C LEU A 47 19.15 17.25 -27.29
N HIS A 48 18.04 17.98 -27.40
CA HIS A 48 16.70 17.48 -27.08
C HIS A 48 16.31 16.28 -27.95
N LEU A 49 16.54 16.37 -29.26
CA LEU A 49 16.30 15.30 -30.22
C LEU A 49 17.08 14.03 -29.87
N LEU A 50 18.38 14.16 -29.57
CA LEU A 50 19.21 13.02 -29.16
C LEU A 50 18.82 12.46 -27.79
N ALA A 51 18.36 13.29 -26.85
CA ALA A 51 17.86 12.83 -25.57
C ALA A 51 16.58 12.00 -25.75
N THR A 52 15.67 12.45 -26.62
CA THR A 52 14.42 11.71 -26.88
C THR A 52 14.65 10.41 -27.64
N ILE A 53 15.55 10.40 -28.63
CA ILE A 53 15.94 9.14 -29.32
C ILE A 53 16.59 8.16 -28.33
N ALA A 54 17.38 8.65 -27.37
CA ALA A 54 17.95 7.76 -26.35
C ALA A 54 16.86 7.16 -25.45
N LEU A 55 15.82 7.92 -25.12
CA LEU A 55 14.65 7.44 -24.38
C LEU A 55 13.89 6.35 -25.16
N GLU A 56 13.59 6.60 -26.44
CA GLU A 56 12.92 5.64 -27.34
C GLU A 56 13.70 4.32 -27.47
N GLN A 57 15.03 4.37 -27.35
CA GLN A 57 15.92 3.20 -27.36
C GLN A 57 16.07 2.50 -25.99
N GLY A 58 15.34 2.94 -24.97
CA GLY A 58 15.46 2.44 -23.60
C GLY A 58 16.78 2.81 -22.90
N ARG A 59 17.58 3.73 -23.46
CA ARG A 59 18.87 4.17 -22.90
C ARG A 59 18.66 5.32 -21.92
N GLN A 60 17.93 5.06 -20.84
CA GLN A 60 17.53 6.06 -19.84
C GLN A 60 18.70 6.86 -19.26
N SER A 61 19.82 6.21 -18.90
CA SER A 61 20.99 6.91 -18.34
C SER A 61 21.55 7.97 -19.29
N LEU A 62 21.61 7.64 -20.58
CA LEU A 62 22.09 8.54 -21.62
C LEU A 62 21.08 9.68 -21.88
N ALA A 63 19.78 9.39 -21.83
CA ALA A 63 18.74 10.40 -21.94
C ALA A 63 18.84 11.43 -20.80
N ILE A 64 19.00 10.97 -19.54
CA ILE A 64 19.18 11.82 -18.37
C ILE A 64 20.41 12.71 -18.49
N GLU A 65 21.56 12.14 -18.88
CA GLU A 65 22.80 12.90 -19.09
C GLU A 65 22.60 14.02 -20.11
N ARG A 66 21.95 13.71 -21.24
CA ARG A 66 21.67 14.67 -22.30
C ARG A 66 20.68 15.76 -21.89
N TYR A 67 19.62 15.41 -21.15
CA TYR A 67 18.67 16.41 -20.62
C TYR A 67 19.33 17.31 -19.58
N ARG A 68 20.17 16.78 -18.68
CA ARG A 68 20.95 17.58 -17.73
C ARG A 68 21.89 18.55 -18.44
N ARG A 69 22.61 18.08 -19.47
CA ARG A 69 23.47 18.94 -20.29
C ARG A 69 22.69 20.04 -21.00
N LEU A 70 21.54 19.69 -21.60
CA LEU A 70 20.65 20.64 -22.25
C LEU A 70 20.21 21.74 -21.27
N LEU A 71 19.71 21.35 -20.10
CA LEU A 71 19.17 22.28 -19.10
C LEU A 71 20.25 23.11 -18.40
N ALA A 72 21.48 22.61 -18.29
CA ALA A 72 22.61 23.38 -17.78
C ALA A 72 22.99 24.57 -18.67
N ARG A 73 22.70 24.49 -19.98
CA ARG A 73 22.97 25.55 -20.96
C ARG A 73 21.74 26.35 -21.34
N HIS A 74 20.58 25.69 -21.35
CA HIS A 74 19.29 26.25 -21.76
C HIS A 74 18.22 25.93 -20.71
N PRO A 75 18.23 26.62 -19.55
CA PRO A 75 17.35 26.29 -18.43
C PRO A 75 15.87 26.61 -18.68
N ARG A 76 15.53 27.33 -19.75
CA ARG A 76 14.17 27.82 -20.05
C ARG A 76 13.44 26.95 -21.08
N ILE A 77 13.53 25.62 -20.96
CA ILE A 77 12.86 24.67 -21.85
C ILE A 77 11.90 23.80 -21.03
N PRO A 78 10.60 24.16 -20.91
CA PRO A 78 9.63 23.45 -20.07
C PRO A 78 9.56 21.94 -20.38
N VAL A 79 9.49 21.58 -21.67
CA VAL A 79 9.42 20.18 -22.13
C VAL A 79 10.63 19.35 -21.70
N ALA A 80 11.83 19.95 -21.65
CA ALA A 80 13.04 19.25 -21.23
C ALA A 80 13.06 18.99 -19.73
N HIS A 81 12.56 19.94 -18.91
CA HIS A 81 12.35 19.73 -17.48
C HIS A 81 11.32 18.62 -17.24
N ASN A 82 10.17 18.66 -17.91
CA ASN A 82 9.15 17.61 -17.80
C ASN A 82 9.71 16.22 -18.16
N ASN A 83 10.42 16.11 -19.29
CA ASN A 83 10.97 14.82 -19.73
C ASN A 83 12.08 14.30 -18.80
N LEU A 84 12.91 15.19 -18.24
CA LEU A 84 13.86 14.82 -17.19
C LEU A 84 13.14 14.35 -15.94
N GLY A 85 12.06 15.04 -15.54
CA GLY A 85 11.21 14.65 -14.41
C GLY A 85 10.65 13.24 -14.58
N ASN A 86 10.10 12.91 -15.75
CA ASN A 86 9.59 11.58 -16.05
C ASN A 86 10.66 10.49 -15.88
N LEU A 87 11.86 10.74 -16.40
CA LEU A 87 13.00 9.84 -16.28
C LEU A 87 13.48 9.64 -14.83
N LEU A 88 13.41 10.67 -14.00
CA LEU A 88 13.75 10.58 -12.58
C LEU A 88 12.65 9.82 -11.81
N GLN A 89 11.38 10.05 -12.14
CA GLN A 89 10.25 9.33 -11.57
C GLN A 89 10.31 7.82 -11.88
N GLU A 90 10.68 7.44 -13.11
CA GLU A 90 10.90 6.02 -13.48
C GLU A 90 12.01 5.35 -12.65
N ARG A 91 12.93 6.14 -12.08
CA ARG A 91 13.99 5.68 -11.16
C ARG A 91 13.60 5.79 -9.69
N ALA A 92 12.33 6.10 -9.41
CA ALA A 92 11.82 6.41 -8.08
C ALA A 92 12.52 7.59 -7.37
N ASP A 93 13.23 8.45 -8.12
CA ASP A 93 13.73 9.74 -7.62
C ASP A 93 12.61 10.79 -7.70
N TYR A 94 11.62 10.64 -6.81
CA TYR A 94 10.44 11.50 -6.78
C TYR A 94 10.78 12.94 -6.41
N ALA A 95 11.79 13.16 -5.54
CA ALA A 95 12.23 14.49 -5.15
C ALA A 95 12.81 15.27 -6.35
N GLY A 96 13.72 14.63 -7.10
CA GLY A 96 14.26 15.23 -8.32
C GLY A 96 13.20 15.42 -9.41
N ALA A 97 12.25 14.49 -9.52
CA ALA A 97 11.13 14.61 -10.46
C ALA A 97 10.23 15.82 -10.13
N ILE A 98 9.84 15.98 -8.86
CA ILE A 98 9.02 17.11 -8.38
C ILE A 98 9.69 18.44 -8.71
N GLU A 99 10.98 18.58 -8.43
CA GLU A 99 11.74 19.80 -8.73
C GLU A 99 11.74 20.12 -10.23
N CYS A 100 11.90 19.10 -11.07
CA CYS A 100 11.83 19.24 -12.53
C CYS A 100 10.44 19.70 -13.00
N TYR A 101 9.36 19.08 -12.52
CA TYR A 101 8.01 19.49 -12.92
C TYR A 101 7.67 20.90 -12.43
N GLN A 102 8.06 21.28 -11.22
CA GLN A 102 7.90 22.64 -10.71
C GLN A 102 8.65 23.67 -11.57
N ARG A 103 9.86 23.34 -12.04
CA ARG A 103 10.60 24.20 -12.99
C ARG A 103 9.89 24.30 -14.34
N ALA A 104 9.32 23.20 -14.84
CA ALA A 104 8.53 23.23 -16.07
C ALA A 104 7.33 24.18 -15.93
N LEU A 105 6.60 24.09 -14.81
CA LEU A 105 5.42 24.90 -14.50
C LEU A 105 5.75 26.37 -14.21
N ALA A 106 6.92 26.66 -13.64
CA ALA A 106 7.39 28.04 -13.47
C ALA A 106 7.71 28.73 -14.80
N LEU A 107 8.01 27.95 -15.85
CA LEU A 107 8.27 28.46 -17.19
C LEU A 107 7.01 28.48 -18.06
N ASP A 108 6.10 27.53 -17.84
CA ASP A 108 4.82 27.39 -18.54
C ASP A 108 3.75 26.86 -17.57
N GLY A 109 2.95 27.79 -17.02
CA GLY A 109 1.93 27.49 -16.03
C GLY A 109 0.73 26.71 -16.56
N ASP A 110 0.56 26.64 -17.89
CA ASP A 110 -0.54 25.95 -18.54
C ASP A 110 -0.11 24.56 -19.06
N TYR A 111 1.09 24.09 -18.70
CA TYR A 111 1.62 22.82 -19.16
C TYR A 111 0.93 21.63 -18.46
N VAL A 112 -0.20 21.19 -19.04
CA VAL A 112 -1.08 20.12 -18.52
C VAL A 112 -0.31 18.87 -18.10
N SER A 113 0.56 18.33 -18.96
CA SER A 113 1.33 17.12 -18.64
C SER A 113 2.25 17.32 -17.43
N ALA A 114 2.83 18.51 -17.23
CA ALA A 114 3.68 18.79 -16.07
C ALA A 114 2.85 18.85 -14.77
N TRP A 115 1.63 19.41 -14.81
CA TRP A 115 0.71 19.35 -13.67
C TRP A 115 0.30 17.91 -13.32
N MET A 116 -0.02 17.09 -14.33
CA MET A 116 -0.36 15.68 -14.14
C MET A 116 0.80 14.87 -13.56
N ASN A 117 2.00 15.05 -14.12
CA ASN A 117 3.19 14.32 -13.69
C ASN A 117 3.64 14.78 -12.29
N LEU A 118 3.50 16.07 -11.97
CA LEU A 118 3.73 16.58 -10.61
C LEU A 118 2.74 15.96 -9.62
N GLY A 119 1.44 15.94 -9.96
CA GLY A 119 0.42 15.29 -9.15
C GLY A 119 0.77 13.82 -8.87
N HIS A 120 1.17 13.07 -9.91
CA HIS A 120 1.58 11.68 -9.79
C HIS A 120 2.81 11.48 -8.89
N ALA A 121 3.87 12.27 -9.07
CA ALA A 121 5.06 12.21 -8.21
C ALA A 121 4.73 12.54 -6.75
N LEU A 122 3.81 13.49 -6.52
CA LEU A 122 3.37 13.88 -5.19
C LEU A 122 2.64 12.74 -4.48
N VAL A 123 1.86 11.92 -5.20
CA VAL A 123 1.25 10.68 -4.64
C VAL A 123 2.32 9.74 -4.11
N PHE A 124 3.35 9.44 -4.90
CA PHE A 124 4.44 8.56 -4.45
C PHE A 124 5.29 9.14 -3.33
N SER A 125 5.31 10.48 -3.19
CA SER A 125 5.93 11.16 -2.05
C SER A 125 5.01 11.28 -0.81
N GLY A 126 3.80 10.72 -0.85
CA GLY A 126 2.82 10.77 0.24
C GLY A 126 2.09 12.11 0.41
N GLN A 127 2.30 13.08 -0.48
CA GLN A 127 1.72 14.42 -0.41
C GLN A 127 0.37 14.49 -1.14
N LEU A 128 -0.60 13.71 -0.68
CA LEU A 128 -1.87 13.47 -1.38
C LEU A 128 -2.71 14.74 -1.62
N HIS A 129 -2.78 15.66 -0.65
CA HIS A 129 -3.53 16.91 -0.82
C HIS A 129 -2.94 17.80 -1.93
N LYS A 130 -1.61 17.97 -1.95
CA LYS A 130 -0.93 18.72 -3.02
C LYS A 130 -1.05 18.01 -4.36
N ALA A 131 -1.00 16.68 -4.37
CA ALA A 131 -1.21 15.90 -5.58
C ALA A 131 -2.56 16.20 -6.22
N ARG A 132 -3.62 16.26 -5.41
CA ARG A 132 -4.96 16.63 -5.86
C ARG A 132 -5.00 18.03 -6.44
N GLU A 133 -4.49 19.04 -5.72
CA GLU A 133 -4.47 20.43 -6.21
C GLU A 133 -3.82 20.53 -7.60
N CYS A 134 -2.71 19.81 -7.81
CA CYS A 134 -2.04 19.76 -9.11
C CYS A 134 -2.92 19.13 -10.20
N LEU A 135 -3.61 18.04 -9.87
CA LEU A 135 -4.50 17.35 -10.81
C LEU A 135 -5.78 18.15 -11.11
N GLU A 136 -6.30 18.92 -10.14
CA GLU A 136 -7.42 19.85 -10.36
C GLU A 136 -7.01 21.03 -11.25
N LYS A 137 -5.78 21.52 -11.11
CA LYS A 137 -5.20 22.49 -12.05
C LYS A 137 -5.11 21.91 -13.46
N ALA A 138 -4.62 20.68 -13.59
CA ALA A 138 -4.59 19.99 -14.88
C ALA A 138 -6.00 19.84 -15.47
N LEU A 139 -6.99 19.45 -14.66
CA LEU A 139 -8.37 19.28 -15.09
C LEU A 139 -8.99 20.60 -15.57
N GLY A 140 -8.71 21.71 -14.90
CA GLY A 140 -9.18 23.03 -15.32
C GLY A 140 -8.65 23.45 -16.70
N LEU A 141 -7.47 22.96 -17.09
CA LEU A 141 -6.84 23.21 -18.39
C LEU A 141 -7.29 22.21 -19.47
N ALA A 142 -7.57 20.97 -19.09
CA ALA A 142 -8.02 19.90 -19.98
C ALA A 142 -9.20 19.11 -19.35
N PRO A 143 -10.43 19.64 -19.41
CA PRO A 143 -11.58 19.06 -18.70
C PRO A 143 -12.03 17.68 -19.20
N ASP A 144 -11.70 17.32 -20.44
CA ASP A 144 -12.09 16.06 -21.07
C ASP A 144 -10.91 15.09 -21.24
N ASP A 145 -9.84 15.24 -20.44
CA ASP A 145 -8.74 14.28 -20.43
C ASP A 145 -9.05 13.10 -19.49
N PRO A 146 -9.21 11.87 -20.02
CA PRO A 146 -9.58 10.72 -19.21
C PRO A 146 -8.47 10.29 -18.24
N GLU A 147 -7.20 10.57 -18.53
CA GLU A 147 -6.09 10.24 -17.65
C GLU A 147 -6.10 11.14 -16.41
N ILE A 148 -6.45 12.42 -16.56
CA ILE A 148 -6.62 13.34 -15.42
C ILE A 148 -7.72 12.84 -14.49
N HIS A 149 -8.89 12.49 -15.06
CA HIS A 149 -9.99 11.90 -14.30
C HIS A 149 -9.59 10.61 -13.59
N ALA A 150 -8.87 9.71 -14.26
CA ALA A 150 -8.38 8.48 -13.65
C ALA A 150 -7.41 8.74 -12.48
N LYS A 151 -6.44 9.64 -12.64
CA LYS A 151 -5.51 10.01 -11.56
C LYS A 151 -6.22 10.71 -10.39
N LEU A 152 -7.17 11.61 -10.65
CA LEU A 152 -7.99 12.25 -9.61
C LEU A 152 -8.77 11.20 -8.82
N SER A 153 -9.41 10.25 -9.49
CA SER A 153 -10.16 9.18 -8.81
C SER A 153 -9.25 8.40 -7.85
N ALA A 154 -8.03 8.07 -8.25
CA ALA A 154 -7.07 7.35 -7.40
C ALA A 154 -6.65 8.17 -6.17
N VAL A 155 -6.42 9.49 -6.32
CA VAL A 155 -6.02 10.36 -5.19
C VAL A 155 -7.20 10.67 -4.26
N MET A 156 -8.40 10.85 -4.81
CA MET A 156 -9.61 11.18 -4.04
C MET A 156 -10.10 9.99 -3.21
N ILE A 157 -9.92 8.76 -3.71
CA ILE A 157 -10.12 7.54 -2.91
C ILE A 157 -9.42 7.68 -1.57
N GLU A 158 -8.20 8.23 -1.55
CA GLU A 158 -7.37 8.30 -0.35
C GLU A 158 -7.70 9.51 0.56
N THR A 159 -8.21 10.60 0.00
CA THR A 159 -8.30 11.90 0.71
C THR A 159 -9.71 12.27 1.20
N GLU A 160 -10.79 11.98 0.46
CA GLU A 160 -12.13 12.55 0.76
C GLU A 160 -13.28 11.55 0.73
N GLY A 161 -12.98 10.27 0.50
CA GLY A 161 -13.98 9.23 0.44
C GLY A 161 -14.46 8.97 -0.99
N SER A 162 -15.41 8.06 -1.12
CA SER A 162 -15.51 7.28 -2.36
C SER A 162 -16.49 7.80 -3.41
N LYS A 163 -17.39 8.75 -3.07
CA LYS A 163 -18.43 9.23 -4.00
C LYS A 163 -17.85 10.10 -5.12
N ASP A 164 -17.07 11.12 -4.77
CA ASP A 164 -16.47 12.02 -5.78
C ASP A 164 -15.41 11.30 -6.62
N ALA A 165 -14.64 10.42 -5.99
CA ALA A 165 -13.72 9.53 -6.70
C ALA A 165 -14.45 8.69 -7.76
N LEU A 166 -15.65 8.18 -7.45
CA LEU A 166 -16.42 7.34 -8.37
C LEU A 166 -16.90 8.14 -9.58
N ALA A 167 -17.30 9.40 -9.38
CA ALA A 167 -17.67 10.29 -10.47
C ALA A 167 -16.51 10.52 -11.46
N HIS A 168 -15.29 10.77 -10.96
CA HIS A 168 -14.12 10.89 -11.83
C HIS A 168 -13.78 9.58 -12.54
N ALA A 169 -13.83 8.43 -11.87
CA ALA A 169 -13.59 7.13 -12.51
C ALA A 169 -14.64 6.81 -13.60
N MET A 170 -15.91 7.16 -13.36
CA MET A 170 -16.98 7.04 -14.35
C MET A 170 -16.74 7.95 -15.56
N ARG A 171 -16.32 9.19 -15.32
CA ARG A 171 -16.03 10.14 -16.40
C ARG A 171 -14.88 9.66 -17.29
N ALA A 172 -13.84 9.04 -16.72
CA ALA A 172 -12.74 8.47 -17.49
C ALA A 172 -13.21 7.37 -18.46
N VAL A 173 -14.11 6.46 -18.04
CA VAL A 173 -14.65 5.42 -18.93
C VAL A 173 -15.69 5.96 -19.92
N GLU A 174 -16.37 7.05 -19.61
CA GLU A 174 -17.27 7.72 -20.57
C GLU A 174 -16.50 8.36 -21.72
N ILE A 175 -15.38 9.01 -21.41
CA ILE A 175 -14.52 9.66 -22.42
C ILE A 175 -13.77 8.62 -23.25
N ALA A 176 -13.23 7.57 -22.61
CA ALA A 176 -12.44 6.53 -23.25
C ALA A 176 -12.97 5.12 -22.93
N PRO A 177 -14.10 4.71 -23.55
CA PRO A 177 -14.82 3.47 -23.23
C PRO A 177 -14.13 2.19 -23.73
N ASP A 178 -13.07 2.32 -24.51
CA ASP A 178 -12.24 1.25 -25.07
C ASP A 178 -10.95 0.98 -24.27
N SER A 179 -10.68 1.75 -23.21
CA SER A 179 -9.54 1.54 -22.31
C SER A 179 -9.83 0.49 -21.25
N ALA A 180 -9.18 -0.67 -21.34
CA ALA A 180 -9.29 -1.73 -20.34
C ALA A 180 -8.79 -1.30 -18.95
N ASP A 181 -7.79 -0.43 -18.89
CA ASP A 181 -7.24 0.13 -17.65
C ASP A 181 -8.29 0.96 -16.90
N TYR A 182 -9.01 1.84 -17.59
CA TYR A 182 -10.02 2.69 -16.95
C TYR A 182 -11.21 1.88 -16.42
N TRP A 183 -11.63 0.84 -17.15
CA TRP A 183 -12.64 -0.10 -16.64
C TRP A 183 -12.14 -0.84 -15.39
N THR A 184 -10.86 -1.23 -15.35
CA THR A 184 -10.27 -1.91 -14.19
C THR A 184 -10.16 -0.98 -12.98
N ASN A 185 -9.80 0.29 -13.18
CA ASN A 185 -9.76 1.30 -12.13
C ASN A 185 -11.15 1.59 -11.56
N LEU A 186 -12.16 1.77 -12.43
CA LEU A 186 -13.55 1.92 -12.00
C LEU A 186 -14.03 0.68 -11.22
N GLY A 187 -13.70 -0.52 -11.69
CA GLY A 187 -14.01 -1.77 -10.99
C GLY A 187 -13.39 -1.81 -9.60
N SER A 188 -12.12 -1.43 -9.48
CA SER A 188 -11.38 -1.41 -8.20
C SER A 188 -12.04 -0.46 -7.20
N LEU A 189 -12.44 0.73 -7.67
CA LEU A 189 -13.15 1.70 -6.84
C LEU A 189 -14.52 1.20 -6.40
N ARG A 190 -15.28 0.61 -7.32
CA ARG A 190 -16.57 -0.04 -7.01
C ARG A 190 -16.44 -1.14 -5.97
N SER A 191 -15.38 -1.96 -6.05
CA SER A 191 -15.07 -2.96 -5.02
C SER A 191 -14.83 -2.31 -3.65
N THR A 192 -14.11 -1.20 -3.58
CA THR A 192 -13.83 -0.47 -2.33
C THR A 192 -15.11 0.06 -1.67
N VAL A 193 -16.08 0.53 -2.46
CA VAL A 193 -17.39 0.98 -1.94
C VAL A 193 -18.39 -0.14 -1.67
N GLY A 194 -18.03 -1.39 -1.98
CA GLY A 194 -18.89 -2.56 -1.77
C GLY A 194 -19.85 -2.86 -2.92
N GLU A 195 -19.73 -2.17 -4.05
CA GLU A 195 -20.50 -2.44 -5.27
C GLU A 195 -19.87 -3.62 -6.06
N PHE A 196 -19.78 -4.80 -5.45
CA PHE A 196 -19.04 -5.95 -6.00
C PHE A 196 -19.58 -6.42 -7.35
N GLU A 197 -20.90 -6.48 -7.54
CA GLU A 197 -21.49 -6.85 -8.82
C GLU A 197 -21.20 -5.84 -9.92
N ALA A 198 -21.18 -4.55 -9.57
CA ALA A 198 -20.85 -3.50 -10.52
C ALA A 198 -19.35 -3.50 -10.86
N ALA A 199 -18.49 -3.79 -9.89
CA ALA A 199 -17.06 -4.01 -10.09
C ALA A 199 -16.80 -5.21 -11.00
N HIS A 200 -17.49 -6.33 -10.75
CA HIS A 200 -17.41 -7.54 -11.54
C HIS A 200 -17.72 -7.29 -13.02
N ARG A 201 -18.80 -6.54 -13.32
CA ARG A 201 -19.11 -6.11 -14.71
C ARG A 201 -18.00 -5.28 -15.33
N CYS A 202 -17.38 -4.38 -14.57
CA CYS A 202 -16.24 -3.58 -15.06
C CYS A 202 -15.05 -4.46 -15.43
N TYR A 203 -14.69 -5.46 -14.60
CA TYR A 203 -13.60 -6.38 -14.92
C TYR A 203 -13.90 -7.28 -16.14
N ARG A 204 -15.15 -7.76 -16.29
CA ARG A 204 -15.59 -8.47 -17.50
C ARG A 204 -15.44 -7.60 -18.75
N ARG A 205 -15.78 -6.31 -18.63
CA ARG A 205 -15.62 -5.34 -19.73
C ARG A 205 -14.15 -5.14 -20.08
N ALA A 206 -13.27 -4.96 -19.09
CA ALA A 206 -11.83 -4.85 -19.30
C ALA A 206 -11.26 -6.08 -20.05
N LEU A 207 -11.63 -7.30 -19.64
CA LEU A 207 -11.18 -8.54 -20.30
C LEU A 207 -11.81 -8.76 -21.69
N SER A 208 -12.93 -8.12 -21.99
CA SER A 208 -13.48 -8.11 -23.35
C SER A 208 -12.69 -7.22 -24.30
N LEU A 209 -12.06 -6.15 -23.77
CA LEU A 209 -11.25 -5.19 -24.52
C LEU A 209 -9.81 -5.68 -24.67
N ASP A 210 -9.21 -6.16 -23.59
CA ASP A 210 -7.91 -6.83 -23.58
C ASP A 210 -8.02 -8.22 -22.92
N PRO A 211 -8.18 -9.29 -23.72
CA PRO A 211 -8.26 -10.65 -23.21
C PRO A 211 -7.02 -11.15 -22.47
N GLY A 212 -5.86 -10.49 -22.64
CA GLY A 212 -4.61 -10.82 -21.96
C GLY A 212 -4.36 -10.01 -20.69
N PHE A 213 -5.33 -9.21 -20.23
CA PHE A 213 -5.11 -8.27 -19.15
C PHE A 213 -5.07 -8.96 -17.78
N ALA A 214 -3.87 -9.34 -17.36
CA ALA A 214 -3.61 -10.10 -16.15
C ALA A 214 -4.21 -9.46 -14.87
N LYS A 215 -4.11 -8.13 -14.74
CA LYS A 215 -4.63 -7.43 -13.56
C LYS A 215 -6.16 -7.52 -13.48
N ALA A 216 -6.85 -7.32 -14.60
CA ALA A 216 -8.31 -7.46 -14.67
C ALA A 216 -8.74 -8.91 -14.38
N ALA A 217 -8.00 -9.92 -14.86
CA ALA A 217 -8.26 -11.33 -14.55
C ALA A 217 -8.17 -11.61 -13.04
N LEU A 218 -7.11 -11.13 -12.37
CA LEU A 218 -6.96 -11.26 -10.93
C LEU A 218 -8.06 -10.52 -10.14
N LEU A 219 -8.41 -9.31 -10.56
CA LEU A 219 -9.43 -8.53 -9.85
C LEU A 219 -10.84 -9.07 -10.06
N LEU A 220 -11.13 -9.62 -11.25
CA LEU A 220 -12.36 -10.38 -11.50
C LEU A 220 -12.49 -11.51 -10.48
N THR A 221 -11.41 -12.26 -10.26
CA THR A 221 -11.50 -13.38 -9.33
C THR A 221 -11.66 -12.92 -7.89
N LYS A 222 -11.14 -11.76 -7.50
CA LYS A 222 -11.31 -11.21 -6.13
C LYS A 222 -12.71 -10.65 -5.85
N ALA A 223 -13.49 -10.32 -6.87
CA ALA A 223 -14.81 -9.70 -6.70
C ALA A 223 -15.89 -10.67 -6.17
N ARG A 224 -15.72 -11.97 -6.40
CA ARG A 224 -16.67 -13.01 -5.96
C ARG A 224 -16.00 -14.38 -5.77
N ARG A 225 -16.76 -15.35 -5.26
CA ARG A 225 -16.36 -16.75 -5.15
C ARG A 225 -16.84 -17.53 -6.39
N PHE A 226 -16.04 -18.49 -6.87
CA PHE A 226 -16.41 -19.34 -8.01
C PHE A 226 -16.98 -20.70 -7.57
N GLY A 227 -18.08 -21.11 -8.20
CA GLY A 227 -18.63 -22.46 -8.21
C GLY A 227 -18.52 -23.14 -9.57
N ASP A 228 -19.41 -24.10 -9.82
CA ASP A 228 -19.40 -24.95 -11.02
C ASP A 228 -20.53 -24.63 -12.03
N GLU A 229 -21.26 -23.52 -11.86
CA GLU A 229 -22.46 -23.21 -12.65
C GLU A 229 -22.53 -21.74 -13.14
N GLY A 230 -23.31 -21.50 -14.18
CA GLY A 230 -23.69 -20.16 -14.63
C GLY A 230 -22.52 -19.27 -15.06
N ASP A 231 -22.58 -17.99 -14.65
CA ASP A 231 -21.55 -16.98 -14.96
C ASP A 231 -20.13 -17.39 -14.54
N ASP A 232 -19.97 -18.30 -13.56
CA ASP A 232 -18.65 -18.72 -13.08
C ASP A 232 -17.85 -19.44 -14.16
N ILE A 233 -18.49 -20.31 -14.94
CA ILE A 233 -17.85 -21.05 -16.04
C ILE A 233 -17.28 -20.07 -17.08
N ASP A 234 -18.09 -19.06 -17.37
CA ASP A 234 -17.83 -18.03 -18.35
C ASP A 234 -16.63 -17.16 -17.95
N ASP A 235 -16.55 -16.79 -16.68
CA ASP A 235 -15.47 -15.98 -16.14
C ASP A 235 -14.18 -16.81 -15.93
N ILE A 236 -14.31 -18.09 -15.56
CA ILE A 236 -13.20 -19.05 -15.57
C ILE A 236 -12.61 -19.15 -16.98
N ALA A 237 -13.44 -19.23 -18.02
CA ALA A 237 -12.96 -19.26 -19.41
C ALA A 237 -12.21 -17.98 -19.80
N ARG A 238 -12.65 -16.81 -19.33
CA ARG A 238 -11.95 -15.53 -19.54
C ARG A 238 -10.58 -15.52 -18.86
N VAL A 239 -10.51 -15.96 -17.60
CA VAL A 239 -9.24 -16.03 -16.85
C VAL A 239 -8.27 -17.04 -17.48
N LYS A 240 -8.76 -18.20 -17.93
CA LYS A 240 -7.95 -19.19 -18.66
C LYS A 240 -7.40 -18.61 -19.97
N LYS A 241 -8.23 -17.91 -20.75
CA LYS A 241 -7.77 -17.22 -21.95
C LYS A 241 -6.69 -16.17 -21.66
N ALA A 242 -6.86 -15.38 -20.60
CA ALA A 242 -5.83 -14.43 -20.16
C ALA A 242 -4.53 -15.13 -19.77
N ALA A 243 -4.64 -16.29 -19.12
CA ALA A 243 -3.50 -17.11 -18.77
C ALA A 243 -2.77 -17.64 -20.02
N ASP A 244 -3.49 -18.18 -21.00
CA ASP A 244 -2.93 -18.70 -22.25
C ASP A 244 -2.15 -17.62 -23.02
N LEU A 245 -2.61 -16.35 -22.96
CA LEU A 245 -1.98 -15.22 -23.62
C LEU A 245 -0.83 -14.59 -22.84
N GLY A 246 -0.82 -14.71 -21.51
CA GLY A 246 0.02 -13.90 -20.63
C GLY A 246 1.02 -14.66 -19.76
N LEU A 247 0.89 -15.98 -19.60
CA LEU A 247 1.80 -16.76 -18.73
C LEU A 247 3.25 -16.78 -19.22
N GLY A 248 3.50 -16.52 -20.52
CA GLY A 248 4.85 -16.39 -21.07
C GLY A 248 5.55 -15.07 -20.72
N ASP A 249 4.82 -14.08 -20.22
CA ASP A 249 5.36 -12.77 -19.80
C ASP A 249 5.51 -12.75 -18.27
N ALA A 250 6.75 -12.65 -17.78
CA ALA A 250 7.05 -12.64 -16.35
C ALA A 250 6.31 -11.54 -15.57
N ASN A 251 6.00 -10.40 -16.20
CA ASN A 251 5.27 -9.31 -15.56
C ASN A 251 3.78 -9.63 -15.35
N ARG A 252 3.22 -10.50 -16.19
CA ARG A 252 1.80 -10.90 -16.18
C ARG A 252 1.57 -12.21 -15.44
N ALA A 253 2.55 -13.12 -15.51
CA ALA A 253 2.44 -14.48 -15.02
C ALA A 253 2.05 -14.56 -13.53
N ARG A 254 2.55 -13.65 -12.69
CA ARG A 254 2.19 -13.60 -11.26
C ARG A 254 0.70 -13.40 -11.05
N ASP A 255 0.13 -12.34 -11.61
CA ASP A 255 -1.29 -12.00 -11.44
C ASP A 255 -2.19 -13.12 -11.98
N LEU A 256 -1.79 -13.74 -13.09
CA LEU A 256 -2.51 -14.88 -13.70
C LEU A 256 -2.45 -16.14 -12.85
N HIS A 257 -1.30 -16.46 -12.25
CA HIS A 257 -1.19 -17.57 -11.32
C HIS A 257 -1.99 -17.34 -10.04
N LEU A 258 -2.01 -16.11 -9.50
CA LEU A 258 -2.90 -15.77 -8.39
C LEU A 258 -4.39 -15.93 -8.76
N ALA A 259 -4.77 -15.54 -9.98
CA ALA A 259 -6.14 -15.66 -10.46
C ALA A 259 -6.57 -17.13 -10.59
N LEU A 260 -5.73 -17.97 -11.21
CA LEU A 260 -5.98 -19.41 -11.34
C LEU A 260 -5.98 -20.11 -9.98
N GLY A 261 -5.02 -19.79 -9.12
CA GLY A 261 -4.94 -20.34 -7.75
C GLY A 261 -6.22 -20.06 -6.97
N LYS A 262 -6.76 -18.84 -7.06
CA LYS A 262 -8.04 -18.49 -6.43
C LYS A 262 -9.23 -19.28 -6.99
N ILE A 263 -9.32 -19.48 -8.31
CA ILE A 263 -10.40 -20.28 -8.92
C ILE A 263 -10.36 -21.72 -8.40
N HIS A 264 -9.17 -22.33 -8.37
CA HIS A 264 -9.00 -23.69 -7.88
C HIS A 264 -9.32 -23.80 -6.38
N ASP A 265 -8.90 -22.82 -5.57
CA ASP A 265 -9.22 -22.72 -4.15
C ASP A 265 -10.74 -22.61 -3.91
N ASP A 266 -11.43 -21.72 -4.61
CA ASP A 266 -12.88 -21.54 -4.41
C ASP A 266 -13.68 -22.84 -4.69
N ARG A 267 -13.18 -23.65 -5.65
CA ARG A 267 -13.74 -24.93 -6.13
C ARG A 267 -13.23 -26.17 -5.39
N GLY A 268 -12.38 -25.99 -4.38
CA GLY A 268 -11.87 -27.09 -3.56
C GLY A 268 -10.78 -27.98 -4.18
N GLN A 269 -10.13 -27.47 -5.22
CA GLN A 269 -9.01 -28.12 -5.92
C GLN A 269 -7.69 -27.67 -5.27
N TRP A 270 -7.47 -28.12 -4.03
CA TRP A 270 -6.47 -27.55 -3.13
C TRP A 270 -5.02 -27.72 -3.61
N GLU A 271 -4.69 -28.85 -4.25
CA GLU A 271 -3.34 -29.13 -4.72
C GLU A 271 -2.98 -28.24 -5.92
N GLU A 272 -3.89 -28.14 -6.89
CA GLU A 272 -3.75 -27.26 -8.06
C GLU A 272 -3.72 -25.79 -7.63
N ALA A 273 -4.56 -25.40 -6.68
CA ALA A 273 -4.57 -24.07 -6.10
C ALA A 273 -3.19 -23.73 -5.52
N PHE A 274 -2.66 -24.60 -4.66
CA PHE A 274 -1.36 -24.38 -4.03
C PHE A 274 -0.23 -24.29 -5.06
N SER A 275 -0.22 -25.15 -6.08
CA SER A 275 0.80 -25.10 -7.15
C SER A 275 0.79 -23.76 -7.90
N HIS A 276 -0.38 -23.18 -8.12
CA HIS A 276 -0.48 -21.85 -8.71
C HIS A 276 0.02 -20.74 -7.78
N PHE A 277 -0.36 -20.77 -6.49
CA PHE A 277 0.16 -19.79 -5.52
C PHE A 277 1.68 -19.88 -5.35
N GLU A 278 2.24 -21.10 -5.34
CA GLU A 278 3.69 -21.32 -5.31
C GLU A 278 4.38 -20.69 -6.52
N ARG A 279 3.88 -20.92 -7.74
CA ARG A 279 4.43 -20.30 -8.96
C ARG A 279 4.31 -18.79 -8.98
N ALA A 280 3.22 -18.23 -8.45
CA ALA A 280 3.05 -16.78 -8.30
C ALA A 280 4.13 -16.19 -7.37
N ASN A 281 4.46 -16.91 -6.29
CA ASN A 281 5.37 -16.44 -5.25
C ASN A 281 6.84 -16.77 -5.53
N ALA A 282 7.14 -17.74 -6.38
CA ALA A 282 8.48 -18.28 -6.64
C ALA A 282 9.52 -17.20 -6.96
N SER A 283 9.17 -16.23 -7.81
CA SER A 283 10.09 -15.13 -8.20
C SER A 283 10.50 -14.20 -7.04
N ARG A 284 9.76 -14.22 -5.93
CA ARG A 284 9.97 -13.35 -4.76
C ARG A 284 10.39 -14.12 -3.49
N ALA A 285 10.36 -15.45 -3.51
CA ALA A 285 10.65 -16.28 -2.33
C ALA A 285 12.06 -16.05 -1.75
N GLU A 286 13.09 -15.95 -2.61
CA GLU A 286 14.46 -15.70 -2.16
C GLU A 286 14.60 -14.31 -1.49
N ALA A 287 13.97 -13.29 -2.10
CA ALA A 287 13.95 -11.94 -1.53
C ALA A 287 13.18 -11.92 -0.20
N ALA A 288 12.09 -12.69 -0.07
CA ALA A 288 11.32 -12.81 1.15
C ALA A 288 12.15 -13.36 2.32
N LEU A 289 12.93 -14.42 2.09
CA LEU A 289 13.84 -15.01 3.08
C LEU A 289 14.96 -14.04 3.51
N LYS A 290 15.47 -13.23 2.59
CA LYS A 290 16.45 -12.19 2.92
C LYS A 290 15.81 -11.02 3.68
N GLY A 291 14.61 -10.60 3.28
CA GLY A 291 13.88 -9.48 3.88
C GLY A 291 13.38 -9.76 5.29
N VAL A 292 13.00 -11.01 5.60
CA VAL A 292 12.54 -11.38 6.94
C VAL A 292 13.63 -11.20 8.00
N GLU A 293 14.90 -11.46 7.68
CA GLU A 293 16.01 -11.26 8.62
C GLU A 293 16.14 -9.80 9.07
N SER A 294 15.94 -8.86 8.14
CA SER A 294 15.95 -7.42 8.46
C SER A 294 14.76 -7.03 9.36
N SER A 295 13.59 -7.64 9.13
CA SER A 295 12.41 -7.46 9.98
C SER A 295 12.64 -7.99 11.40
N LEU A 296 13.25 -9.17 11.52
CA LEU A 296 13.58 -9.78 12.81
C LEU A 296 14.65 -8.97 13.56
N ASP A 297 15.65 -8.44 12.84
CA ASP A 297 16.65 -7.57 13.44
C ASP A 297 16.02 -6.31 14.02
N LEU A 298 15.12 -5.65 13.28
CA LEU A 298 14.36 -4.51 13.78
C LEU A 298 13.58 -4.87 15.06
N MET A 299 12.84 -5.99 15.08
CA MET A 299 12.11 -6.45 16.28
C MET A 299 13.05 -6.70 17.47
N ARG A 300 14.24 -7.28 17.22
CA ARG A 300 15.27 -7.47 18.26
C ARG A 300 15.79 -6.13 18.80
N ARG A 301 16.07 -5.16 17.93
CA ARG A 301 16.52 -3.82 18.33
C ARG A 301 15.46 -3.09 19.14
N ILE A 302 14.18 -3.17 18.74
CA ILE A 302 13.04 -2.61 19.49
C ILE A 302 13.03 -3.16 20.92
N ARG A 303 13.04 -4.49 21.09
CA ARG A 303 13.04 -5.13 22.42
C ARG A 303 14.25 -4.74 23.28
N LYS A 304 15.39 -4.43 22.65
CA LYS A 304 16.60 -4.01 23.35
C LYS A 304 16.52 -2.56 23.82
N THR A 305 15.93 -1.67 23.01
CA THR A 305 15.78 -0.25 23.33
C THR A 305 14.70 -0.02 24.39
N PHE A 306 13.53 -0.62 24.21
CA PHE A 306 12.41 -0.45 25.13
C PHE A 306 12.49 -1.48 26.25
N THR A 307 12.90 -1.04 27.44
CA THR A 307 13.05 -1.90 28.63
C THR A 307 12.22 -1.36 29.80
N PRO A 308 11.94 -2.16 30.86
CA PRO A 308 11.26 -1.64 32.05
C PRO A 308 11.95 -0.39 32.63
N SER A 309 13.29 -0.37 32.60
CA SER A 309 14.10 0.80 32.96
C SER A 309 13.85 2.01 32.06
N TRP A 310 13.64 1.79 30.75
CA TRP A 310 13.31 2.84 29.79
C TRP A 310 11.96 3.50 30.10
N LEU A 311 10.94 2.71 30.47
CA LEU A 311 9.63 3.23 30.90
C LEU A 311 9.72 3.92 32.28
N HIS A 312 10.41 3.30 33.24
CA HIS A 312 10.53 3.82 34.60
C HIS A 312 11.24 5.18 34.68
N ARG A 313 12.27 5.41 33.84
CA ARG A 313 12.91 6.73 33.75
C ARG A 313 11.92 7.82 33.36
N ARG A 314 10.92 7.48 32.56
CA ARG A 314 9.94 8.43 32.01
C ARG A 314 8.76 8.65 32.94
N SER A 315 8.30 7.61 33.65
CA SER A 315 7.28 7.78 34.70
C SER A 315 7.74 8.66 35.87
N LYS A 316 9.06 8.80 36.05
CA LYS A 316 9.69 9.70 37.06
C LYS A 316 10.08 11.07 36.52
N ALA A 317 9.80 11.39 35.26
CA ALA A 317 10.18 12.68 34.70
C ALA A 317 9.38 13.83 35.37
N PRO A 318 9.97 15.03 35.56
CA PRO A 318 9.29 16.16 36.19
C PRO A 318 8.06 16.64 35.44
N LYS A 319 8.04 16.45 34.11
CA LYS A 319 6.89 16.68 33.23
C LYS A 319 6.39 15.33 32.72
N ALA A 320 5.07 15.17 32.67
CA ALA A 320 4.46 14.02 32.02
C ALA A 320 4.88 13.96 30.54
N TRP A 321 5.09 12.76 30.04
CA TRP A 321 5.42 12.52 28.64
C TRP A 321 4.15 12.38 27.82
N GLY A 322 4.17 12.93 26.60
CA GLY A 322 3.07 12.79 25.67
C GLY A 322 1.86 13.66 26.02
N VAL A 323 0.71 13.31 25.42
CA VAL A 323 -0.56 14.03 25.63
C VAL A 323 -1.56 13.09 26.31
N ASP A 324 -2.13 13.56 27.42
CA ASP A 324 -3.11 12.82 28.23
C ASP A 324 -4.49 12.80 27.56
N ASP A 325 -4.65 11.96 26.54
CA ASP A 325 -5.86 11.91 25.71
C ASP A 325 -6.29 10.47 25.40
N PRO A 326 -7.54 10.08 25.70
CA PRO A 326 -8.03 8.73 25.47
C PRO A 326 -8.52 8.50 24.03
N THR A 327 -8.62 9.52 23.17
CA THR A 327 -9.23 9.40 21.83
C THR A 327 -8.65 8.25 20.99
N PRO A 328 -7.32 8.03 20.93
CA PRO A 328 -6.75 7.02 20.02
C PRO A 328 -6.94 5.59 20.52
N VAL A 329 -7.41 4.71 19.63
CA VAL A 329 -7.47 3.26 19.82
C VAL A 329 -6.67 2.58 18.71
N PHE A 330 -5.63 1.84 19.06
CA PHE A 330 -4.80 1.14 18.08
C PHE A 330 -5.24 -0.32 17.94
N ILE A 331 -5.44 -0.78 16.70
CA ILE A 331 -5.79 -2.18 16.43
C ILE A 331 -4.62 -2.84 15.69
N VAL A 332 -3.94 -3.76 16.37
CA VAL A 332 -2.66 -4.33 15.95
C VAL A 332 -2.71 -5.85 15.81
N GLY A 333 -1.75 -6.42 15.09
CA GLY A 333 -1.59 -7.87 14.93
C GLY A 333 -0.91 -8.22 13.61
N MET A 334 -0.99 -9.50 13.21
CA MET A 334 -0.61 -9.86 11.84
C MET A 334 -1.65 -9.34 10.84
N PRO A 335 -1.25 -8.96 9.62
CA PRO A 335 -2.19 -8.95 8.50
C PRO A 335 -2.98 -10.26 8.48
N ARG A 336 -4.28 -10.17 8.19
CA ARG A 336 -5.21 -11.33 8.17
C ARG A 336 -5.54 -11.95 9.54
N SER A 337 -5.16 -11.33 10.67
CA SER A 337 -5.55 -11.82 12.01
C SER A 337 -6.92 -11.36 12.52
N GLY A 338 -7.73 -10.68 11.70
CA GLY A 338 -9.06 -10.21 12.09
C GLY A 338 -9.14 -8.73 12.50
N THR A 339 -8.05 -7.97 12.42
CA THR A 339 -7.99 -6.53 12.74
C THR A 339 -9.08 -5.71 12.05
N SER A 340 -9.41 -6.02 10.80
CA SER A 340 -10.49 -5.33 10.08
C SER A 340 -11.87 -5.64 10.66
N LEU A 341 -12.15 -6.89 11.04
CA LEU A 341 -13.42 -7.24 11.70
C LEU A 341 -13.55 -6.52 13.05
N VAL A 342 -12.47 -6.46 13.83
CA VAL A 342 -12.45 -5.75 15.11
C VAL A 342 -12.75 -4.26 14.93
N GLU A 343 -12.06 -3.58 14.01
CA GLU A 343 -12.35 -2.19 13.68
C GLU A 343 -13.81 -2.03 13.23
N GLN A 344 -14.32 -3.02 12.50
CA GLN A 344 -15.68 -2.96 12.02
C GLN A 344 -16.74 -3.00 13.10
N LEU A 345 -16.61 -3.92 14.04
CA LEU A 345 -17.52 -4.05 15.17
C LEU A 345 -17.51 -2.77 16.00
N LEU A 346 -16.33 -2.19 16.24
CA LEU A 346 -16.19 -0.96 17.02
C LEU A 346 -16.78 0.27 16.34
N CYS A 347 -16.51 0.49 15.06
CA CYS A 347 -16.99 1.70 14.37
C CYS A 347 -18.49 1.66 14.04
N ALA A 348 -19.18 0.55 14.28
CA ALA A 348 -20.63 0.56 14.26
C ALA A 348 -21.22 1.26 15.50
N HIS A 349 -20.41 1.49 16.54
CA HIS A 349 -20.76 2.38 17.64
C HIS A 349 -20.77 3.85 17.15
N PRO A 350 -21.80 4.66 17.47
CA PRO A 350 -21.95 6.03 16.96
C PRO A 350 -20.86 7.01 17.43
N GLU A 351 -20.14 6.67 18.50
CA GLU A 351 -19.06 7.50 19.07
C GLU A 351 -17.65 7.07 18.65
N VAL A 352 -17.54 6.06 17.77
CA VAL A 352 -16.27 5.53 17.27
C VAL A 352 -16.13 5.87 15.79
N TYR A 353 -15.03 6.54 15.43
CA TYR A 353 -14.67 6.77 14.04
C TYR A 353 -13.54 5.85 13.59
N GLY A 354 -13.75 5.16 12.46
CA GLY A 354 -12.77 4.26 11.85
C GLY A 354 -11.83 4.98 10.91
N ALA A 355 -10.61 5.28 11.34
CA ALA A 355 -9.64 5.97 10.48
C ALA A 355 -8.87 5.03 9.53
N GLY A 356 -9.00 3.71 9.68
CA GLY A 356 -8.36 2.72 8.82
C GLY A 356 -6.85 2.61 9.06
N GLU A 357 -6.09 2.32 8.01
CA GLU A 357 -4.63 2.13 8.06
C GLU A 357 -3.90 3.48 7.94
N LEU A 358 -3.44 4.04 9.07
CA LEU A 358 -2.73 5.32 9.09
C LEU A 358 -1.21 5.13 9.16
N ARG A 359 -0.46 5.91 8.37
CA ARG A 359 1.02 5.88 8.32
C ARG A 359 1.68 6.91 9.25
N GLU A 360 0.89 7.67 10.01
CA GLU A 360 1.42 8.83 10.74
C GLU A 360 2.32 8.42 11.91
N ILE A 361 2.03 7.33 12.63
CA ILE A 361 2.94 6.80 13.66
C ILE A 361 4.27 6.35 13.06
N ASP A 362 4.24 5.68 11.90
CA ASP A 362 5.45 5.26 11.16
C ASP A 362 6.27 6.51 10.77
N ARG A 363 5.63 7.55 10.21
CA ARG A 363 6.29 8.83 9.92
C ARG A 363 6.94 9.46 11.16
N LEU A 364 6.23 9.50 12.29
CA LEU A 364 6.75 10.04 13.55
C LEU A 364 7.92 9.21 14.08
N ALA A 365 7.89 7.89 13.90
CA ALA A 365 8.92 6.95 14.34
C ALA A 365 10.23 7.08 13.54
N TRP A 366 10.13 7.21 12.22
CA TRP A 366 11.31 7.28 11.33
C TRP A 366 11.77 8.71 11.04
N GLY A 367 10.92 9.71 11.30
CA GLY A 367 11.16 11.11 10.99
C GLY A 367 10.98 11.42 9.49
N GLU A 368 11.25 12.67 9.11
CA GLU A 368 11.29 13.07 7.70
C GLU A 368 12.64 12.65 7.09
N GLY A 369 12.64 12.22 5.82
CA GLY A 369 13.80 11.58 5.17
C GLY A 369 15.12 12.38 5.18
N GLU A 370 15.07 13.68 5.48
CA GLU A 370 16.24 14.54 5.64
C GLU A 370 17.11 14.18 6.86
N ALA A 371 16.52 13.61 7.92
CA ALA A 371 17.22 13.21 9.15
C ALA A 371 18.14 11.99 8.93
N ILE A 372 17.65 10.98 8.20
CA ILE A 372 18.40 9.76 7.86
C ILE A 372 19.56 10.10 6.92
N ALA A 373 19.35 11.02 5.97
CA ALA A 373 20.40 11.49 5.07
C ALA A 373 21.53 12.28 5.78
N LYS A 374 21.27 12.81 6.97
CA LYS A 374 22.23 13.56 7.81
C LYS A 374 23.02 12.67 8.78
N GLY A 375 22.80 11.35 8.77
CA GLY A 375 23.54 10.41 9.62
C GLY A 375 23.07 10.33 11.07
N GLU A 376 21.85 10.77 11.36
CA GLU A 376 21.20 10.57 12.66
C GLU A 376 20.93 9.08 12.91
N LEU A 377 20.82 8.69 14.19
CA LEU A 377 20.45 7.32 14.58
C LEU A 377 19.11 6.94 13.92
N GLY A 378 19.00 5.68 13.47
CA GLY A 378 17.76 5.14 12.93
C GLY A 378 16.73 4.83 14.01
N TYR A 379 15.57 4.33 13.60
CA TYR A 379 14.61 3.71 14.51
C TYR A 379 15.08 2.28 14.87
N PRO A 380 14.98 1.85 16.14
CA PRO A 380 14.40 2.55 17.30
C PRO A 380 15.38 3.42 18.10
N GLU A 381 16.68 3.40 17.82
CA GLU A 381 17.74 3.98 18.66
C GLU A 381 17.58 5.49 18.87
N ARG A 382 17.09 6.21 17.86
CA ARG A 382 16.79 7.66 17.98
C ARG A 382 15.79 7.99 19.08
N LEU A 383 15.00 7.02 19.53
CA LEU A 383 14.00 7.24 20.59
C LEU A 383 14.63 7.26 21.99
N GLU A 384 15.91 6.91 22.12
CA GLU A 384 16.66 7.11 23.36
C GLU A 384 16.85 8.59 23.69
N GLU A 385 16.92 9.44 22.67
CA GLU A 385 17.12 10.89 22.77
C GLU A 385 15.83 11.69 22.93
N LEU A 386 14.66 11.03 22.92
CA LEU A 386 13.40 11.72 23.17
C LEU A 386 13.40 12.37 24.56
N ASP A 387 12.73 13.52 24.65
CA ASP A 387 12.46 14.24 25.88
C ASP A 387 10.94 14.49 26.05
N PRO A 388 10.48 14.95 27.23
CA PRO A 388 9.05 15.18 27.47
C PRO A 388 8.41 16.18 26.49
N GLU A 389 9.14 17.20 26.06
CA GLU A 389 8.61 18.27 25.19
C GLU A 389 8.43 17.75 23.77
N ARG A 390 9.40 17.00 23.26
CA ARG A 390 9.31 16.35 21.96
C ARG A 390 8.19 15.32 21.93
N CYS A 391 8.04 14.52 22.99
CA CYS A 391 6.93 13.56 23.08
C CYS A 391 5.56 14.24 23.13
N ALA A 392 5.43 15.35 23.88
CA ALA A 392 4.20 16.13 23.90
C ALA A 392 3.86 16.72 22.52
N GLN A 393 4.87 17.23 21.80
CA GLN A 393 4.67 17.74 20.43
C GLN A 393 4.22 16.63 19.47
N MET A 394 4.92 15.48 19.45
CA MET A 394 4.55 14.35 18.60
C MET A 394 3.15 13.81 18.91
N GLY A 395 2.78 13.73 20.20
CA GLY A 395 1.45 13.34 20.62
C GLY A 395 0.37 14.32 20.15
N LYS A 396 0.66 15.63 20.24
CA LYS A 396 -0.24 16.68 19.74
C LYS A 396 -0.41 16.60 18.23
N ASP A 397 0.69 16.50 17.47
CA ASP A 397 0.65 16.41 16.01
C ASP A 397 -0.20 15.23 15.54
N TYR A 398 -0.07 14.08 16.20
CA TYR A 398 -0.88 12.91 15.89
C TYR A 398 -2.37 13.09 16.27
N LEU A 399 -2.68 13.70 17.42
CA LEU A 399 -4.06 13.98 17.83
C LEU A 399 -4.75 14.98 16.89
N ASP A 400 -4.05 16.04 16.49
CA ASP A 400 -4.55 17.03 15.54
C ASP A 400 -4.82 16.35 14.18
N PHE A 401 -3.93 15.45 13.73
CA PHE A 401 -4.12 14.63 12.53
C PHE A 401 -5.35 13.73 12.61
N LEU A 402 -5.62 13.09 13.75
CA LEU A 402 -6.83 12.28 13.94
C LEU A 402 -8.10 13.14 13.96
N ARG A 403 -8.11 14.22 14.76
CA ARG A 403 -9.27 15.11 14.92
C ARG A 403 -9.65 15.84 13.66
N ALA A 404 -8.70 16.13 12.77
CA ALA A 404 -9.00 16.68 11.46
C ALA A 404 -9.92 15.78 10.61
N ARG A 405 -9.98 14.48 10.89
CA ARG A 405 -10.87 13.52 10.21
C ARG A 405 -12.24 13.40 10.87
N SER A 406 -12.27 13.48 12.20
CA SER A 406 -13.51 13.37 12.97
C SER A 406 -13.38 14.12 14.29
N PRO A 407 -13.70 15.43 14.31
CA PRO A 407 -13.57 16.26 15.52
C PRO A 407 -14.45 15.81 16.68
N ASP A 408 -15.62 15.24 16.38
CA ASP A 408 -16.66 14.91 17.35
C ASP A 408 -16.60 13.46 17.88
N ALA A 409 -15.73 12.61 17.31
CA ALA A 409 -15.63 11.21 17.74
C ALA A 409 -14.93 11.11 19.10
N LYS A 410 -15.54 10.37 20.05
CA LYS A 410 -14.92 10.10 21.35
C LYS A 410 -13.74 9.15 21.25
N ARG A 411 -13.80 8.21 20.31
CA ARG A 411 -12.72 7.27 20.01
C ARG A 411 -12.45 7.24 18.52
N ILE A 412 -11.19 7.22 18.15
CA ILE A 412 -10.76 7.12 16.76
C ILE A 412 -9.84 5.91 16.63
N THR A 413 -10.21 4.93 15.80
CA THR A 413 -9.38 3.74 15.58
C THR A 413 -8.32 4.00 14.53
N ASP A 414 -7.07 3.67 14.86
CA ASP A 414 -5.98 3.48 13.90
C ASP A 414 -5.73 1.97 13.78
N LYS A 415 -6.23 1.39 12.69
CA LYS A 415 -6.08 -0.02 12.36
C LYS A 415 -4.98 -0.16 11.34
N LEU A 416 -3.73 0.00 11.75
CA LEU A 416 -2.58 -0.51 11.01
C LEU A 416 -1.98 -1.70 11.76
N PRO A 417 -2.10 -2.95 11.25
CA PRO A 417 -1.63 -4.14 11.97
C PRO A 417 -0.18 -4.01 12.44
N GLY A 418 0.68 -3.43 11.59
CA GLY A 418 2.11 -3.20 11.83
C GLY A 418 2.44 -2.20 12.94
N ASN A 419 1.48 -1.48 13.52
CA ASN A 419 1.72 -0.59 14.66
C ASN A 419 2.25 -1.34 15.90
N TYR A 420 2.22 -2.68 15.92
CA TYR A 420 2.93 -3.48 16.93
C TYR A 420 4.44 -3.16 16.99
N LEU A 421 5.05 -2.69 15.89
CA LEU A 421 6.45 -2.25 15.86
C LEU A 421 6.68 -0.95 16.65
N HIS A 422 5.64 -0.17 16.91
CA HIS A 422 5.71 1.19 17.43
C HIS A 422 5.04 1.38 18.80
N LEU A 423 4.61 0.31 19.47
CA LEU A 423 3.90 0.42 20.75
C LEU A 423 4.72 1.15 21.83
N GLY A 424 6.05 1.03 21.82
CA GLY A 424 6.92 1.79 22.71
C GLY A 424 6.87 3.31 22.49
N LEU A 425 6.81 3.75 21.22
CA LEU A 425 6.63 5.16 20.88
C LEU A 425 5.22 5.62 21.25
N ILE A 426 4.19 4.88 20.82
CA ILE A 426 2.78 5.17 21.13
C ILE A 426 2.58 5.31 22.64
N ALA A 427 3.18 4.43 23.43
CA ALA A 427 3.07 4.48 24.87
C ALA A 427 3.68 5.75 25.47
N ALA A 428 4.72 6.31 24.85
CA ALA A 428 5.41 7.51 25.30
C ALA A 428 4.72 8.81 24.86
N ILE A 429 4.14 8.85 23.64
CA ILE A 429 3.50 10.05 23.11
C ILE A 429 2.00 10.14 23.44
N LEU A 430 1.36 9.00 23.71
CA LEU A 430 -0.08 8.87 23.99
C LEU A 430 -0.29 7.90 25.16
N PRO A 431 -0.02 8.34 26.41
CA PRO A 431 -0.08 7.47 27.59
C PRO A 431 -1.45 6.81 27.84
N ARG A 432 -2.55 7.42 27.38
CA ARG A 432 -3.92 6.90 27.52
C ARG A 432 -4.47 6.15 26.31
N ALA A 433 -3.69 6.02 25.23
CA ALA A 433 -4.13 5.23 24.08
C ALA A 433 -4.32 3.76 24.45
N ARG A 434 -5.46 3.21 24.05
CA ARG A 434 -5.82 1.80 24.23
C ARG A 434 -5.39 1.00 23.00
N ILE A 435 -4.98 -0.24 23.22
CA ILE A 435 -4.49 -1.14 22.17
C ILE A 435 -5.36 -2.39 22.19
N ILE A 436 -5.79 -2.84 21.01
CA ILE A 436 -6.47 -4.11 20.80
C ILE A 436 -5.58 -4.97 19.91
N TYR A 437 -5.08 -6.08 20.45
CA TYR A 437 -4.23 -7.03 19.76
C TYR A 437 -5.05 -8.21 19.26
N CYS A 438 -5.16 -8.34 17.93
CA CYS A 438 -5.89 -9.42 17.29
C CYS A 438 -4.99 -10.65 17.09
N ARG A 439 -5.34 -11.74 17.79
CA ARG A 439 -4.72 -13.06 17.66
C ARG A 439 -5.57 -13.97 16.78
N ARG A 440 -4.89 -14.86 16.07
CA ARG A 440 -5.50 -15.87 15.20
C ARG A 440 -4.57 -17.06 15.08
N HIS A 441 -5.09 -18.24 14.74
CA HIS A 441 -4.27 -19.41 14.48
C HIS A 441 -3.17 -19.12 13.42
N PRO A 442 -1.89 -19.43 13.70
CA PRO A 442 -0.76 -19.02 12.86
C PRO A 442 -0.79 -19.68 11.46
N GLU A 443 -1.30 -20.90 11.34
CA GLU A 443 -1.45 -21.54 10.03
C GLU A 443 -2.49 -20.85 9.13
N ASP A 444 -3.59 -20.35 9.72
CA ASP A 444 -4.61 -19.62 8.95
C ASP A 444 -4.12 -18.23 8.55
N ILE A 445 -3.34 -17.58 9.43
CA ILE A 445 -2.59 -16.36 9.08
C ILE A 445 -1.67 -16.66 7.89
N ALA A 446 -0.87 -17.73 7.98
CA ALA A 446 0.16 -18.02 6.99
C ALA A 446 -0.41 -18.28 5.60
N ILE A 447 -1.41 -19.16 5.47
CA ILE A 447 -2.07 -19.41 4.19
C ILE A 447 -2.73 -18.14 3.65
N SER A 448 -3.41 -17.38 4.51
CA SER A 448 -4.06 -16.14 4.09
C SER A 448 -3.05 -15.11 3.59
N ILE A 449 -1.87 -15.01 4.22
CA ILE A 449 -0.80 -14.11 3.79
C ILE A 449 -0.19 -14.61 2.48
N TYR A 450 0.13 -15.90 2.39
CA TYR A 450 0.78 -16.51 1.24
C TYR A 450 -0.05 -16.39 -0.06
N PHE A 451 -1.38 -16.38 0.05
CA PHE A 451 -2.28 -16.22 -1.10
C PHE A 451 -2.62 -14.76 -1.43
N THR A 452 -2.12 -13.80 -0.64
CA THR A 452 -2.42 -12.38 -0.81
C THR A 452 -1.26 -11.64 -1.46
N ASP A 453 -1.54 -10.92 -2.56
CA ASP A 453 -0.58 -9.99 -3.17
C ASP A 453 -0.49 -8.70 -2.33
N PHE A 454 0.54 -8.60 -1.48
CA PHE A 454 0.81 -7.40 -0.69
C PHE A 454 1.63 -6.39 -1.48
N TRP A 455 1.20 -5.13 -1.43
CA TRP A 455 1.90 -4.00 -2.00
C TRP A 455 2.77 -3.34 -0.92
N PHE A 456 4.09 -3.57 -0.97
CA PHE A 456 5.11 -3.00 -0.07
C PHE A 456 4.99 -3.39 1.42
N GLY A 457 6.11 -3.36 2.17
CA GLY A 457 6.13 -3.57 3.63
C GLY A 457 5.91 -5.00 4.15
N HIS A 458 5.56 -5.97 3.29
CA HIS A 458 5.32 -7.37 3.67
C HIS A 458 6.15 -8.35 2.82
N GLU A 459 7.44 -8.08 2.67
CA GLU A 459 8.34 -8.87 1.81
C GLU A 459 8.39 -10.36 2.18
N TYR A 460 8.20 -10.68 3.46
CA TYR A 460 8.15 -12.07 3.95
C TYR A 460 6.97 -12.89 3.40
N SER A 461 5.94 -12.26 2.83
CA SER A 461 4.67 -12.92 2.45
C SER A 461 4.78 -13.94 1.31
N TYR A 462 5.90 -13.98 0.59
CA TYR A 462 6.09 -14.83 -0.58
C TYR A 462 6.77 -16.18 -0.28
N ASP A 463 7.10 -16.46 0.97
CA ASP A 463 7.71 -17.73 1.38
C ASP A 463 7.14 -18.21 2.72
N LEU A 464 6.79 -19.49 2.81
CA LEU A 464 6.16 -20.07 4.00
C LEU A 464 7.08 -20.09 5.22
N ALA A 465 8.37 -20.32 5.06
CA ALA A 465 9.33 -20.26 6.16
C ALA A 465 9.56 -18.81 6.60
N ALA A 466 9.68 -17.88 5.66
CA ALA A 466 9.77 -16.45 5.98
C ALA A 466 8.53 -15.96 6.76
N ILE A 467 7.32 -16.39 6.38
CA ILE A 467 6.10 -16.11 7.15
C ILE A 467 6.20 -16.68 8.57
N GLY A 468 6.62 -17.94 8.73
CA GLY A 468 6.73 -18.59 10.04
C GLY A 468 7.72 -17.86 10.96
N HIS A 469 8.89 -17.49 10.44
CA HIS A 469 9.87 -16.69 11.16
C HIS A 469 9.32 -15.32 11.57
N HIS A 470 8.62 -14.63 10.67
CA HIS A 470 8.03 -13.34 10.96
C HIS A 470 6.95 -13.41 12.06
N ILE A 471 6.05 -14.40 11.98
CA ILE A 471 5.01 -14.63 13.02
C ILE A 471 5.68 -14.85 14.38
N ARG A 472 6.71 -15.71 14.46
CA ARG A 472 7.46 -15.96 15.70
C ARG A 472 8.08 -14.69 16.26
N GLY A 473 8.71 -13.88 15.41
CA GLY A 473 9.30 -12.61 15.80
C GLY A 473 8.26 -11.63 16.35
N MET A 474 7.10 -11.53 15.69
CA MET A 474 5.99 -10.69 16.13
C MET A 474 5.44 -11.16 17.48
N TYR A 475 5.22 -12.46 17.69
CA TYR A 475 4.77 -13.00 18.98
C TYR A 475 5.74 -12.67 20.12
N SER A 476 7.04 -12.88 19.91
CA SER A 476 8.06 -12.51 20.91
C SER A 476 8.06 -11.00 21.22
N LEU A 477 7.78 -10.16 20.23
CA LEU A 477 7.67 -8.72 20.43
C LEU A 477 6.37 -8.33 21.16
N MET A 478 5.25 -8.99 20.88
CA MET A 478 3.99 -8.74 21.58
C MET A 478 4.03 -9.21 23.03
N GLU A 479 4.64 -10.34 23.34
CA GLU A 479 4.91 -10.79 24.71
C GLU A 479 5.71 -9.74 25.49
N HIS A 480 6.75 -9.18 24.85
CA HIS A 480 7.51 -8.08 25.40
C HIS A 480 6.61 -6.87 25.69
N TRP A 481 5.76 -6.46 24.76
CA TRP A 481 4.84 -5.33 24.98
C TRP A 481 3.80 -5.58 26.06
N GLN A 482 3.24 -6.78 26.15
CA GLN A 482 2.33 -7.15 27.22
C GLN A 482 3.01 -7.04 28.59
N SER A 483 4.29 -7.44 28.71
CA SER A 483 5.05 -7.26 29.95
C SER A 483 5.31 -5.78 30.32
N MET A 484 5.30 -4.89 29.32
CA MET A 484 5.71 -3.49 29.45
C MET A 484 4.54 -2.54 29.68
N ILE A 485 3.44 -2.73 28.94
CA ILE A 485 2.27 -1.82 28.96
C ILE A 485 0.95 -2.54 29.27
N GLY A 486 0.99 -3.84 29.57
CA GLY A 486 -0.02 -4.60 30.31
C GLY A 486 -1.47 -4.28 29.95
N GLU A 487 -2.20 -3.73 30.91
CA GLU A 487 -3.63 -3.39 30.87
C GLU A 487 -4.04 -2.45 29.72
N ARG A 488 -3.08 -1.85 29.01
CA ARG A 488 -3.37 -1.08 27.79
C ARG A 488 -3.66 -1.97 26.58
N ILE A 489 -3.27 -3.24 26.61
CA ILE A 489 -3.44 -4.21 25.52
C ILE A 489 -4.55 -5.19 25.88
N LEU A 490 -5.66 -5.14 25.14
CA LEU A 490 -6.67 -6.18 25.14
C LEU A 490 -6.36 -7.18 24.04
N CYS A 491 -6.21 -8.46 24.39
CA CYS A 491 -6.09 -9.53 23.41
C CYS A 491 -7.48 -9.97 22.94
N VAL A 492 -7.68 -10.04 21.62
CA VAL A 492 -8.92 -10.53 21.00
C VAL A 492 -8.59 -11.74 20.14
N ASP A 493 -9.18 -12.88 20.48
CA ASP A 493 -9.03 -14.12 19.72
C ASP A 493 -10.05 -14.17 18.58
N TYR A 494 -9.56 -14.29 17.35
CA TYR A 494 -10.39 -14.22 16.15
C TYR A 494 -11.41 -15.36 16.07
N GLU A 495 -10.97 -16.58 16.37
CA GLU A 495 -11.81 -17.78 16.31
C GLU A 495 -12.96 -17.68 17.31
N ASN A 496 -12.68 -17.29 18.55
CA ASN A 496 -13.70 -17.10 19.57
C ASN A 496 -14.62 -15.89 19.27
N LEU A 497 -14.07 -14.78 18.76
CA LEU A 497 -14.85 -13.60 18.37
C LEU A 497 -15.88 -13.94 17.29
N VAL A 498 -15.49 -14.73 16.29
CA VAL A 498 -16.40 -15.08 15.19
C VAL A 498 -17.44 -16.11 15.63
N GLN A 499 -17.10 -16.98 16.57
CA GLN A 499 -18.01 -17.99 17.12
C GLN A 499 -19.08 -17.38 18.04
N ASP A 500 -18.68 -16.44 18.91
CA ASP A 500 -19.58 -15.79 19.88
C ASP A 500 -19.20 -14.31 20.05
N PRO A 501 -19.69 -13.40 19.18
CA PRO A 501 -19.19 -12.04 19.11
C PRO A 501 -19.58 -11.14 20.28
N GLU A 502 -20.71 -11.39 20.94
CA GLU A 502 -21.27 -10.47 21.95
C GLU A 502 -20.37 -10.25 23.17
N PRO A 503 -19.83 -11.30 23.84
CA PRO A 503 -18.93 -11.11 24.97
C PRO A 503 -17.65 -10.35 24.60
N TRP A 504 -17.11 -10.59 23.40
CA TRP A 504 -15.90 -9.93 22.93
C TRP A 504 -16.15 -8.47 22.55
N VAL A 505 -17.28 -8.17 21.90
CA VAL A 505 -17.68 -6.78 21.59
C VAL A 505 -17.85 -5.98 22.88
N LYS A 506 -18.49 -6.58 23.89
CA LYS A 506 -18.63 -5.95 25.20
C LYS A 506 -17.26 -5.67 25.84
N ALA A 507 -16.36 -6.66 25.87
CA ALA A 507 -15.02 -6.49 26.40
C ALA A 507 -14.21 -5.41 25.65
N MET A 508 -14.35 -5.32 24.32
CA MET A 508 -13.69 -4.29 23.53
C MET A 508 -14.24 -2.89 23.82
N LEU A 509 -15.57 -2.74 23.97
CA LEU A 509 -16.21 -1.46 24.32
C LEU A 509 -15.83 -1.01 25.73
N ASP A 510 -15.84 -1.94 26.70
CA ASP A 510 -15.40 -1.68 28.08
C ASP A 510 -13.93 -1.23 28.11
N HIS A 511 -13.05 -1.88 27.34
CA HIS A 511 -11.62 -1.53 27.25
C HIS A 511 -11.37 -0.12 26.68
N ILE A 512 -12.27 0.37 25.83
CA ILE A 512 -12.23 1.73 25.27
C ILE A 512 -13.22 2.67 25.96
N ASP A 513 -13.66 2.35 27.16
CA ASP A 513 -14.54 3.16 28.02
C ASP A 513 -15.80 3.68 27.28
N LEU A 514 -16.46 2.82 26.50
CA LEU A 514 -17.72 3.11 25.81
C LEU A 514 -18.85 2.16 26.26
N PRO A 515 -20.11 2.64 26.30
CA PRO A 515 -21.24 1.79 26.64
C PRO A 515 -21.55 0.79 25.53
N TRP A 516 -22.33 -0.25 25.88
CA TRP A 516 -22.87 -1.20 24.90
C TRP A 516 -23.72 -0.51 23.83
N ASN A 517 -23.62 -0.98 22.59
CA ASN A 517 -24.50 -0.59 21.49
C ASN A 517 -24.77 -1.77 20.55
N ASP A 518 -26.05 -2.09 20.32
CA ASP A 518 -26.47 -3.22 19.48
C ASP A 518 -26.02 -3.13 18.01
N ALA A 519 -25.70 -1.92 17.52
CA ALA A 519 -25.17 -1.74 16.17
C ALA A 519 -23.82 -2.45 15.99
N CYS A 520 -23.04 -2.61 17.06
CA CYS A 520 -21.75 -3.28 17.03
C CYS A 520 -21.84 -4.76 16.61
N LEU A 521 -22.98 -5.42 16.81
CA LEU A 521 -23.22 -6.80 16.34
C LEU A 521 -23.73 -6.88 14.89
N ARG A 522 -24.05 -5.74 14.28
CA ARG A 522 -24.57 -5.64 12.91
C ARG A 522 -23.73 -4.70 12.06
N PRO A 523 -22.40 -4.90 11.98
CA PRO A 523 -21.49 -3.97 11.31
C PRO A 523 -21.72 -3.86 9.80
N HIS A 524 -22.47 -4.79 9.20
CA HIS A 524 -22.82 -4.82 7.78
C HIS A 524 -24.03 -3.92 7.43
N GLU A 525 -24.83 -3.51 8.43
CA GLU A 525 -25.97 -2.59 8.26
C GLU A 525 -25.53 -1.11 8.25
N VAL A 526 -24.29 -0.82 8.65
CA VAL A 526 -23.75 0.54 8.74
C VAL A 526 -23.07 0.93 7.43
N GLU A 527 -23.62 1.91 6.70
CA GLU A 527 -23.02 2.46 5.47
C GLU A 527 -21.70 3.18 5.78
N ARG A 528 -20.57 2.67 5.27
CA ARG A 528 -19.26 3.33 5.38
C ARG A 528 -18.26 2.93 4.28
N SER A 529 -17.19 3.72 4.17
CA SER A 529 -15.99 3.39 3.40
C SER A 529 -15.12 2.40 4.17
N VAL A 530 -14.59 1.37 3.48
CA VAL A 530 -13.71 0.35 4.09
C VAL A 530 -12.48 0.14 3.22
N ARG A 531 -11.29 0.47 3.75
CA ARG A 531 -10.00 0.34 3.06
C ARG A 531 -9.16 -0.76 3.72
N THR A 532 -9.26 -1.99 3.24
CA THR A 532 -8.48 -3.14 3.75
C THR A 532 -8.31 -4.19 2.67
N ALA A 533 -7.24 -4.97 2.70
CA ALA A 533 -7.08 -6.14 1.81
C ALA A 533 -8.23 -7.18 1.94
N SER A 534 -9.09 -7.04 2.96
CA SER A 534 -10.26 -7.88 3.23
C SER A 534 -11.62 -7.26 2.83
N VAL A 535 -11.70 -6.18 2.02
CA VAL A 535 -12.96 -5.41 1.78
C VAL A 535 -14.20 -6.29 1.58
N TRP A 536 -14.11 -7.31 0.73
CA TRP A 536 -15.23 -8.22 0.45
C TRP A 536 -15.73 -8.97 1.69
N GLN A 537 -14.80 -9.53 2.48
CA GLN A 537 -15.14 -10.30 3.68
C GLN A 537 -15.81 -9.45 4.76
N VAL A 538 -15.39 -8.19 4.87
CA VAL A 538 -15.86 -7.32 5.94
C VAL A 538 -17.21 -6.67 5.61
N ARG A 539 -17.70 -6.81 4.37
CA ARG A 539 -19.07 -6.39 3.98
C ARG A 539 -20.09 -7.54 4.03
N GLN A 540 -19.69 -8.70 4.52
CA GLN A 540 -20.59 -9.81 4.81
C GLN A 540 -20.95 -9.80 6.31
N PRO A 541 -22.07 -10.44 6.71
CA PRO A 541 -22.31 -10.78 8.10
C PRO A 541 -21.12 -11.54 8.71
N ILE A 542 -21.05 -11.57 10.05
CA ILE A 542 -19.96 -12.25 10.75
C ILE A 542 -20.01 -13.75 10.42
N TYR A 543 -19.01 -14.25 9.69
CA TYR A 543 -18.95 -15.65 9.26
C TYR A 543 -17.54 -16.25 9.41
N GLY A 544 -17.48 -17.48 9.92
CA GLY A 544 -16.25 -18.23 10.23
C GLY A 544 -15.59 -18.95 9.05
N HIS A 545 -15.95 -18.67 7.80
CA HIS A 545 -15.43 -19.41 6.63
C HIS A 545 -13.91 -19.39 6.48
N SER A 546 -13.23 -18.42 7.11
CA SER A 546 -11.78 -18.35 7.05
C SER A 546 -11.08 -19.11 8.20
N SER A 547 -11.79 -19.43 9.29
CA SER A 547 -11.25 -20.21 10.40
C SER A 547 -11.11 -21.68 10.02
N GLY A 548 -9.95 -22.26 10.26
CA GLY A 548 -9.64 -23.65 9.92
C GLY A 548 -9.40 -23.88 8.42
N ARG A 549 -9.22 -22.83 7.61
CA ARG A 549 -8.90 -22.96 6.17
C ARG A 549 -7.58 -23.70 5.94
N ALA A 550 -6.60 -23.49 6.82
CA ALA A 550 -5.29 -24.10 6.77
C ALA A 550 -5.33 -25.64 6.74
N ARG A 551 -6.38 -26.28 7.25
CA ARG A 551 -6.53 -27.74 7.24
C ARG A 551 -6.45 -28.33 5.83
N HIS A 552 -6.91 -27.59 4.81
CA HIS A 552 -6.89 -28.01 3.41
C HIS A 552 -5.47 -28.01 2.82
N TYR A 553 -4.57 -27.23 3.43
CA TYR A 553 -3.19 -27.01 2.98
C TYR A 553 -2.15 -27.56 3.97
N HIS A 554 -2.57 -28.31 4.98
CA HIS A 554 -1.73 -28.74 6.10
C HIS A 554 -0.41 -29.41 5.66
N ARG A 555 -0.45 -30.20 4.58
CA ARG A 555 0.72 -30.89 4.01
C ARG A 555 1.79 -29.94 3.46
N PHE A 556 1.41 -28.74 3.03
CA PHE A 556 2.30 -27.75 2.43
C PHE A 556 2.90 -26.79 3.46
N LEU A 557 2.34 -26.75 4.66
CA LEU A 557 2.70 -25.79 5.72
C LEU A 557 3.92 -26.20 6.56
N GLU A 558 4.57 -27.30 6.22
CA GLU A 558 5.71 -27.81 6.97
C GLU A 558 6.87 -26.80 7.10
N PRO A 559 7.31 -26.09 6.03
CA PRO A 559 8.34 -25.06 6.16
C PRO A 559 7.96 -23.94 7.13
N MET A 560 6.66 -23.58 7.17
CA MET A 560 6.16 -22.55 8.08
C MET A 560 6.18 -23.02 9.53
N ARG A 561 5.70 -24.23 9.82
CA ARG A 561 5.69 -24.81 11.17
C ARG A 561 7.09 -24.92 11.76
N GLN A 562 8.05 -25.42 10.96
CA GLN A 562 9.46 -25.49 11.37
C GLN A 562 10.02 -24.10 11.69
N ALA A 563 9.74 -23.11 10.85
CA ALA A 563 10.19 -21.74 11.06
C ALA A 563 9.54 -21.05 12.28
N LEU A 564 8.28 -21.40 12.58
CA LEU A 564 7.52 -20.96 13.74
C LEU A 564 8.05 -21.61 15.04
N GLY A 565 8.68 -22.79 14.95
CA GLY A 565 9.19 -23.57 16.08
C GLY A 565 8.16 -24.54 16.67
N VAL A 566 7.21 -25.01 15.86
CA VAL A 566 6.24 -26.04 16.23
C VAL A 566 6.69 -27.35 15.58
N ASP A 567 7.20 -28.30 16.37
CA ASP A 567 7.63 -29.61 15.85
C ASP A 567 6.43 -30.36 15.24
N GLY A 568 6.61 -30.94 14.05
CA GLY A 568 5.58 -31.58 13.21
C GLY A 568 5.02 -32.91 13.73
N GLY A 569 4.74 -33.02 15.02
CA GLY A 569 4.21 -34.23 15.66
C GLY A 569 3.20 -33.92 16.75
N GLN A 570 1.91 -34.04 16.39
CA GLN A 570 0.73 -33.93 17.26
C GLN A 570 0.47 -32.53 17.85
N GLY A 571 -0.81 -32.12 17.80
CA GLY A 571 -1.27 -30.78 18.16
C GLY A 571 -0.72 -30.29 19.49
N SER A 572 0.26 -29.40 19.43
CA SER A 572 0.67 -28.56 20.54
C SER A 572 -0.25 -27.34 20.54
N GLN A 573 -1.11 -27.27 21.55
CA GLN A 573 -1.86 -26.07 21.90
C GLN A 573 -0.88 -24.90 22.02
N ALA A 574 -1.28 -23.73 21.50
CA ALA A 574 -0.68 -22.46 21.90
C ALA A 574 -0.58 -22.42 23.44
N PRO A 575 0.45 -21.77 24.03
CA PRO A 575 0.68 -21.81 25.47
C PRO A 575 -0.62 -21.49 26.21
N ALA A 576 -1.12 -22.50 26.92
CA ALA A 576 -2.35 -22.43 27.68
C ALA A 576 -2.16 -21.41 28.80
N ASP A 577 -3.19 -20.58 28.97
CA ASP A 577 -3.36 -19.69 30.11
C ASP A 577 -3.23 -20.50 31.41
N GLU A 578 -2.37 -20.03 32.31
CA GLU A 578 -2.36 -20.49 33.69
C GLU A 578 -3.72 -20.14 34.32
N GLU A 579 -4.54 -21.16 34.58
CA GLU A 579 -5.73 -21.08 35.43
C GLU A 579 -5.35 -20.47 36.78
N ARG A 580 -5.72 -19.21 37.01
CA ARG A 580 -5.82 -18.68 38.37
C ARG A 580 -7.05 -19.28 39.02
N GLY A 581 -6.80 -20.07 40.06
CA GLY A 581 -7.76 -20.88 40.78
C GLY A 581 -9.03 -20.14 41.20
N SER A 582 -10.14 -20.83 40.97
CA SER A 582 -11.39 -20.65 41.69
C SER A 582 -11.20 -21.14 43.12
N ASP A 583 -10.93 -20.23 44.06
CA ASP A 583 -11.17 -20.53 45.47
C ASP A 583 -12.68 -20.49 45.72
N SER A 584 -13.18 -21.64 46.14
CA SER A 584 -14.51 -21.90 46.64
C SER A 584 -14.78 -21.08 47.89
N ILE A 585 -15.76 -20.18 47.82
CA ILE A 585 -16.44 -19.66 49.01
C ILE A 585 -17.72 -20.47 49.18
N SER A 586 -17.70 -21.36 50.16
CA SER A 586 -18.89 -21.97 50.74
C SER A 586 -18.78 -21.94 52.26
N THR A 587 -19.37 -20.90 52.86
CA THR A 587 -20.26 -20.95 54.03
C THR A 587 -21.09 -19.68 54.05
#